data_AF-V4QPH4-F1
#
_entry.id   AF-V4QPH4-F1
#
_cell.length_a   1.000
_cell.length_b   1.000
_cell.length_c   1.000
_cell.angle_alpha   90.00
_cell.angle_beta   90.00
_cell.angle_gamma   90.00
#
_symmetry.space_group_name_H-M   'P 1'
#
loop_
_entity.id
_entity.type
_entity.pdbx_description
1 polymer ?
#
loop_
_entity_poly.entity_id
_entity_poly.type
_entity_poly.pdbx_seq_one_letter_code
_entity_poly.pdbx_strand_id
1 'polypeptide(L)'
;MIYYVMPTVLQIGNIRVIIYTNDHPPPHVHAVKGNEARARFALNGPDGPVELMEQEGFKPTEVRKIGEAIAENLTAICEKWSEIHG
;
A
#
# COMPACT_ATOMS: atom_id res chain seq x y z
N MET A 1 -14.49 21.59 6.03
CA MET A 1 -13.15 20.98 6.10
C MET A 1 -13.35 19.48 6.12
N ILE A 2 -13.48 18.88 4.94
CA ILE A 2 -13.75 17.44 4.81
C ILE A 2 -12.39 16.77 4.94
N TYR A 3 -12.11 16.13 6.07
CA TYR A 3 -10.91 15.31 6.22
C TYR A 3 -11.06 14.15 5.25
N TYR A 4 -10.34 14.18 4.13
CA TYR A 4 -10.29 13.06 3.22
C TYR A 4 -9.51 11.96 3.95
N VAL A 5 -10.24 11.06 4.62
CA VAL A 5 -9.63 9.97 5.37
C VAL A 5 -9.08 9.00 4.34
N MET A 6 -7.78 9.09 4.07
CA MET A 6 -7.11 8.18 3.13
C MET A 6 -7.34 6.74 3.62
N PRO A 7 -7.99 5.88 2.83
CA PRO A 7 -8.37 4.55 3.28
C PRO A 7 -7.12 3.77 3.66
N THR A 8 -7.06 3.36 4.92
CA THR A 8 -6.08 2.38 5.39
C THR A 8 -6.63 1.01 5.07
N VAL A 9 -5.96 0.30 4.16
CA VAL A 9 -6.35 -1.04 3.69
C VAL A 9 -5.68 -2.16 4.49
N LEU A 10 -4.58 -1.85 5.19
CA LEU A 10 -3.91 -2.79 6.08
C LEU A 10 -3.17 -2.04 7.20
N GLN A 11 -3.15 -2.63 8.40
CA GLN A 11 -2.39 -2.14 9.56
C GLN A 11 -1.37 -3.20 9.99
N ILE A 12 -0.08 -2.85 10.01
CA ILE A 12 1.03 -3.73 10.40
C ILE A 12 1.80 -3.07 11.55
N GLY A 13 1.42 -3.35 12.79
CA GLY A 13 2.00 -2.65 13.95
C GLY A 13 1.76 -1.13 13.86
N ASN A 14 2.82 -0.33 13.76
CA ASN A 14 2.75 1.13 13.57
C ASN A 14 2.81 1.58 12.09
N ILE A 15 2.73 0.65 11.14
CA ILE A 15 2.75 0.92 9.70
C ILE A 15 1.32 0.83 9.17
N ARG A 16 0.92 1.84 8.38
CA ARG A 16 -0.34 1.83 7.64
C ARG A 16 -0.07 1.61 6.17
N VAL A 17 -0.80 0.70 5.54
CA VAL A 17 -0.87 0.62 4.08
C VAL A 17 -2.11 1.38 3.64
N ILE A 18 -1.92 2.37 2.78
CA ILE A 18 -2.97 3.29 2.35
C ILE A 18 -3.06 3.35 0.83
N ILE A 19 -4.23 3.75 0.35
CA ILE A 19 -4.49 4.13 -1.03
C ILE A 19 -4.73 5.64 -1.04
N TYR A 20 -3.97 6.41 -1.82
CA TYR A 20 -4.33 7.80 -2.07
C TYR A 20 -5.41 7.84 -3.15
N THR A 21 -6.44 8.65 -2.94
CA THR A 21 -7.55 8.78 -3.90
C THR A 21 -7.25 9.70 -5.08
N ASN A 22 -6.07 10.33 -5.08
CA ASN A 22 -5.56 11.12 -6.19
C ASN A 22 -4.41 10.40 -6.91
N ASP A 23 -4.23 9.10 -6.65
CA ASP A 23 -3.31 8.28 -7.43
C ASP A 23 -3.90 7.93 -8.80
N HIS A 24 -3.07 7.34 -9.65
CA HIS A 24 -3.45 6.91 -10.99
C HIS A 24 -2.93 5.49 -11.27
N PRO A 25 -3.50 4.78 -12.27
CA PRO A 25 -2.98 3.49 -12.73
C PRO A 25 -1.49 3.55 -13.11
N PRO A 26 -0.72 2.47 -12.95
CA PRO A 26 -1.14 1.13 -12.53
C PRO A 26 -1.45 1.02 -11.02
N PRO A 27 -2.19 -0.02 -10.57
CA PRO A 27 -2.54 -0.21 -9.16
C PRO A 27 -1.35 -0.34 -8.23
N HIS A 28 -1.33 0.46 -7.16
CA HIS A 28 -0.26 0.47 -6.16
C HIS A 28 -0.77 0.88 -4.78
N VAL A 29 0.02 0.63 -3.73
CA VAL A 29 -0.29 1.08 -2.36
C VAL A 29 0.92 1.73 -1.72
N HIS A 30 0.67 2.53 -0.68
CA HIS A 30 1.72 3.22 0.07
C HIS A 30 1.76 2.71 1.50
N ALA A 31 2.89 2.19 1.94
CA ALA A 31 3.15 1.91 3.35
C ALA A 31 3.78 3.14 4.01
N VAL A 32 3.25 3.57 5.16
CA VAL A 32 3.69 4.76 5.89
C VAL A 32 3.85 4.46 7.38
N LYS A 33 5.00 4.85 7.93
CA LYS A 33 5.34 4.76 9.36
C LYS A 33 5.57 6.16 9.92
N GLY A 34 4.48 6.85 10.29
CA GLY A 34 4.52 8.26 10.70
C GLY A 34 5.22 9.15 9.66
N ASN A 35 6.12 10.02 10.12
CA ASN A 35 6.98 10.84 9.26
C ASN A 35 8.37 10.21 9.03
N GLU A 36 8.61 8.99 9.50
CA GLU A 36 9.93 8.36 9.50
C GLU A 36 10.21 7.57 8.22
N ALA A 37 9.19 6.91 7.66
CA ALA A 37 9.38 6.00 6.54
C ALA A 37 8.14 5.91 5.64
N ARG A 38 8.40 5.69 4.34
CA ARG A 38 7.41 5.49 3.29
C ARG A 38 7.90 4.49 2.27
N ALA A 39 7.00 3.69 1.71
CA ALA A 39 7.31 2.78 0.61
C ALA A 39 6.09 2.64 -0.31
N ARG A 40 6.33 2.44 -1.60
CA ARG A 40 5.29 2.18 -2.59
C ARG A 40 5.45 0.80 -3.19
N PHE A 41 4.36 0.07 -3.29
CA PHE A 41 4.31 -1.29 -3.83
C PHE A 41 3.33 -1.37 -5.00
N ALA A 42 3.77 -1.93 -6.12
CA ALA A 42 2.89 -2.29 -7.23
C ALA A 42 2.11 -3.55 -6.85
N LEU A 43 0.81 -3.58 -7.18
CA LEU A 43 -0.06 -4.72 -6.90
C LEU A 43 -0.07 -5.74 -8.04
N ASN A 44 0.09 -5.28 -9.29
CA ASN A 44 0.12 -6.13 -10.49
C ASN A 44 -1.12 -7.05 -10.70
N GLY A 45 -2.25 -6.74 -10.06
CA GLY A 45 -3.50 -7.51 -10.13
C GLY A 45 -3.67 -8.50 -8.97
N PRO A 46 -4.85 -9.12 -8.82
CA PRO A 46 -5.17 -9.96 -7.65
C PRO A 46 -4.31 -11.23 -7.53
N ASP A 47 -3.74 -11.70 -8.65
CA ASP A 47 -2.85 -12.86 -8.73
C ASP A 47 -1.40 -12.47 -9.11
N GLY A 48 -1.10 -11.17 -9.14
CA GLY A 48 0.19 -10.63 -9.57
C GLY A 48 1.24 -10.59 -8.44
N PRO A 49 2.54 -10.45 -8.76
CA PRO A 49 3.55 -10.27 -7.74
C PRO A 49 3.43 -8.87 -7.11
N VAL A 50 3.52 -8.80 -5.78
CA VAL A 50 3.70 -7.52 -5.09
C VAL A 50 5.15 -7.09 -5.22
N GLU A 51 5.38 -5.94 -5.87
CA GLU A 51 6.73 -5.46 -6.17
C GLU A 51 7.01 -4.14 -5.49
N LEU A 52 8.16 -4.04 -4.82
CA LEU A 52 8.62 -2.77 -4.28
C LEU A 52 9.00 -1.83 -5.44
N MET A 53 8.37 -0.67 -5.50
CA MET A 53 8.72 0.38 -6.46
C MET A 53 9.78 1.32 -5.88
N GLU A 54 9.55 1.81 -4.67
CA GLU A 54 10.46 2.73 -3.97
C GLU A 54 10.26 2.63 -2.45
N GLN A 55 11.30 2.97 -1.69
CA GLN A 55 11.20 3.14 -0.25
C GLN A 55 12.19 4.18 0.27
N GLU A 56 11.82 4.81 1.37
CA GLU A 56 12.64 5.69 2.17
C GLU A 56 12.41 5.38 3.65
N GLY A 57 13.49 5.24 4.43
CA GLY A 57 13.45 5.10 5.89
C GLY A 57 13.09 3.71 6.43
N PHE A 58 12.63 2.77 5.60
CA PHE A 58 12.36 1.40 6.04
C PHE A 58 13.62 0.53 6.04
N LYS A 59 13.75 -0.35 7.02
CA LYS A 59 14.75 -1.42 6.97
C LYS A 59 14.36 -2.47 5.93
N PRO A 60 15.33 -3.16 5.29
CA PRO A 60 15.02 -4.22 4.33
C PRO A 60 14.09 -5.32 4.90
N THR A 61 14.23 -5.63 6.20
CA THR A 61 13.35 -6.59 6.88
C THR A 61 11.93 -6.08 7.09
N GLU A 62 11.73 -4.77 7.25
CA GLU A 62 10.40 -4.16 7.30
C GLU A 62 9.76 -4.16 5.91
N VAL A 63 10.51 -3.76 4.88
CA VAL A 63 10.06 -3.80 3.48
C VAL A 63 9.58 -5.20 3.10
N ARG A 64 10.34 -6.24 3.44
CA ARG A 64 9.96 -7.63 3.17
C ARG A 64 8.64 -8.01 3.86
N LYS A 65 8.52 -7.70 5.16
CA LYS A 65 7.29 -7.97 5.94
C LYS A 65 6.08 -7.23 5.40
N ILE A 66 6.26 -5.99 4.95
CA ILE A 66 5.19 -5.20 4.33
C ILE A 66 4.74 -5.86 3.02
N GLY A 67 5.69 -6.23 2.15
CA GLY A 67 5.39 -6.92 0.89
C GLY A 67 4.66 -8.25 1.10
N GLU A 68 5.13 -9.08 2.04
CA GLU A 68 4.48 -10.33 2.44
C GLU A 68 3.03 -10.09 2.90
N ALA A 69 2.80 -9.11 3.78
CA ALA A 69 1.47 -8.81 4.30
C ALA A 69 0.53 -8.22 3.23
N ILE A 70 1.04 -7.43 2.27
CA ILE A 70 0.25 -6.97 1.13
C ILE A 70 -0.13 -8.15 0.24
N ALA A 71 0.81 -9.07 -0.04
CA ALA A 71 0.55 -10.25 -0.86
C ALA A 71 -0.51 -11.17 -0.24
N GLU A 72 -0.49 -11.35 1.08
CA GLU A 72 -1.52 -12.11 1.82
C GLU A 72 -2.94 -11.51 1.71
N ASN A 73 -3.05 -10.21 1.42
CA ASN A 73 -4.32 -9.48 1.33
C ASN A 73 -4.58 -8.93 -0.08
N LEU A 74 -3.87 -9.42 -1.10
CA LEU A 74 -3.75 -8.77 -2.40
C LEU A 74 -5.11 -8.60 -3.11
N THR A 75 -5.94 -9.64 -3.12
CA THR A 75 -7.27 -9.61 -3.74
C THR A 75 -8.13 -8.47 -3.19
N ALA A 76 -8.26 -8.38 -1.86
CA ALA A 76 -9.06 -7.35 -1.21
C ALA A 76 -8.50 -5.93 -1.41
N ILE A 77 -7.17 -5.80 -1.44
CA ILE A 77 -6.50 -4.52 -1.71
C ILE A 77 -6.73 -4.09 -3.17
N CYS A 78 -6.64 -5.01 -4.14
CA CYS A 78 -6.94 -4.74 -5.54
C CYS A 78 -8.40 -4.35 -5.75
N GLU A 79 -9.35 -5.06 -5.12
CA GLU A 79 -10.77 -4.69 -5.13
C GLU A 79 -10.96 -3.26 -4.60
N LYS A 80 -10.32 -2.93 -3.48
CA LYS A 80 -10.42 -1.58 -2.91
C LYS A 80 -9.81 -0.51 -3.80
N TRP A 81 -8.72 -0.82 -4.49
CA TRP A 81 -8.14 0.08 -5.47
C TRP A 81 -9.09 0.36 -6.63
N SER A 82 -9.71 -0.69 -7.20
CA SER A 82 -10.71 -0.58 -8.26
C SER A 82 -11.95 0.20 -7.81
N GLU A 83 -12.43 0.01 -6.58
CA GLU A 83 -13.53 0.82 -6.03
C GLU A 83 -13.24 2.33 -6.03
N ILE A 84 -11.97 2.71 -5.86
CA ILE A 84 -11.56 4.12 -5.75
C ILE A 84 -11.22 4.71 -7.12
N HIS A 85 -10.59 3.94 -8.01
CA HIS A 85 -10.00 4.44 -9.25
C HIS A 85 -10.65 3.94 -10.55
N GLY A 86 -11.59 2.99 -10.49
CA GLY A 86 -12.24 2.37 -11.65
C GLY A 86 -11.52 1.12 -12.15
#